data_AF-A0A257P133-F1
#
_entry.id   AF-A0A257P133-F1
#
_cell.length_a   1.000
_cell.length_b   1.000
_cell.length_c   1.000
_cell.angle_alpha   90.00
_cell.angle_beta   90.00
_cell.angle_gamma   90.00
#
_symmetry.space_group_name_H-M   'P 1'
#
loop_
_entity.id
_entity.type
_entity.pdbx_description
1 polymer ?
#
loop_
_entity_poly.entity_id
_entity_poly.type
_entity_poly.pdbx_seq_one_letter_code
_entity_poly.pdbx_strand_id
1 'polypeptide(L)'
;MTLPARTRLLLLAACLLPAVLPASRAAEPAISALVQTAPLQRGELLHTLRAYAVVQVPASQTQALTFQHAMQVQTVAVHAGQAVRKGQLLATLRGDASSTLAYTQAQTAVSFAQGELDRMTALKAQQLATQAQVDAARRALLDAQAQLRS
;
A
#
# COMPACT_ATOMS: atom_id res chain seq x y z
N MET A 1 63.40 -2.20 -66.45
CA MET A 1 63.95 -1.87 -67.80
C MET A 1 62.80 -2.05 -68.80
N THR A 2 62.53 -1.15 -69.75
CA THR A 2 63.15 0.16 -70.06
C THR A 2 62.19 1.03 -70.90
N LEU A 3 62.44 2.34 -71.00
CA LEU A 3 61.92 3.19 -72.08
C LEU A 3 62.68 2.88 -73.40
N PRO A 4 62.18 3.18 -74.63
CA PRO A 4 61.51 4.42 -75.09
C PRO A 4 60.22 4.17 -75.93
N ALA A 5 59.36 5.13 -76.33
CA ALA A 5 59.42 6.56 -76.70
C ALA A 5 59.67 6.88 -78.19
N ARG A 6 58.85 7.83 -78.71
CA ARG A 6 59.07 8.73 -79.88
C ARG A 6 58.95 8.16 -81.32
N THR A 7 57.84 8.52 -81.97
CA THR A 7 57.70 9.10 -83.33
C THR A 7 56.20 9.39 -83.51
N ARG A 8 55.64 10.60 -83.37
CA ARG A 8 56.04 11.93 -83.87
C ARG A 8 56.39 11.92 -85.36
N LEU A 9 55.73 12.85 -86.07
CA LEU A 9 55.98 13.26 -87.45
C LEU A 9 55.54 12.26 -88.52
N LEU A 10 54.41 12.55 -89.18
CA LEU A 10 54.39 13.02 -90.58
C LEU A 10 52.94 13.25 -91.06
N LEU A 11 52.70 14.48 -91.53
CA LEU A 11 51.77 14.88 -92.60
C LEU A 11 50.26 14.74 -92.31
N LEU A 12 49.47 15.80 -92.10
CA LEU A 12 49.56 17.19 -92.60
C LEU A 12 49.43 17.28 -94.14
N ALA A 13 48.29 16.83 -94.67
CA ALA A 13 47.80 17.16 -96.01
C ALA A 13 46.26 17.00 -96.10
N ALA A 14 45.59 17.91 -96.81
CA ALA A 14 44.17 17.89 -97.26
C ALA A 14 43.09 17.54 -96.19
N CYS A 15 42.33 18.47 -95.62
CA CYS A 15 41.39 19.40 -96.28
C CYS A 15 40.38 18.70 -97.21
N LEU A 16 39.16 18.42 -96.70
CA LEU A 16 37.88 18.91 -97.24
C LEU A 16 36.71 18.54 -96.29
N LEU A 17 35.73 19.46 -96.17
CA LEU A 17 34.42 19.29 -95.47
C LEU A 17 33.45 18.41 -96.32
N PRO A 18 32.26 17.95 -95.83
CA PRO A 18 31.36 18.65 -94.89
C PRO A 18 30.63 17.81 -93.81
N ALA A 19 29.80 18.51 -93.04
CA ALA A 19 29.10 18.07 -91.84
C ALA A 19 27.96 17.06 -92.04
N VAL A 20 27.81 16.16 -91.06
CA VAL A 20 26.55 15.50 -90.70
C VAL A 20 26.44 15.50 -89.16
N LEU A 21 25.40 16.16 -88.63
CA LEU A 21 25.08 16.17 -87.20
C LEU A 21 24.16 14.97 -86.87
N PRO A 22 24.54 14.06 -85.96
CA PRO A 22 23.58 13.14 -85.36
C PRO A 22 22.76 13.86 -84.28
N ALA A 23 21.43 13.76 -84.35
CA ALA A 23 20.55 14.35 -83.35
C ALA A 23 20.74 13.68 -81.98
N SER A 24 21.20 14.44 -80.99
CA SER A 24 21.35 13.97 -79.61
C SER A 24 19.99 13.80 -78.94
N ARG A 25 19.57 12.54 -78.76
CA ARG A 25 18.40 12.23 -77.94
C ARG A 25 18.76 12.49 -76.48
N ALA A 26 18.20 13.56 -75.90
CA ALA A 26 18.43 13.89 -74.49
C ALA A 26 17.95 12.75 -73.59
N ALA A 27 18.89 12.14 -72.85
CA ALA A 27 18.56 11.29 -71.72
C ALA A 27 18.32 12.19 -70.51
N GLU A 28 17.19 12.02 -69.83
CA GLU A 28 16.88 12.78 -68.61
C GLU A 28 17.92 12.46 -67.52
N PRO A 29 18.37 13.46 -66.75
CA PRO A 29 19.38 13.25 -65.72
C PRO A 29 18.78 12.45 -64.56
N ALA A 30 19.11 11.17 -64.49
CA ALA A 30 18.80 10.33 -63.33
C ALA A 30 19.53 10.88 -62.09
N ILE A 31 18.77 11.52 -61.20
CA ILE A 31 19.27 12.10 -59.95
C ILE A 31 19.78 10.95 -59.08
N SER A 32 21.10 10.78 -59.04
CA SER A 32 21.78 9.76 -58.25
C SER A 32 22.50 10.42 -57.07
N ALA A 33 22.17 9.98 -55.87
CA ALA A 33 22.82 10.42 -54.64
C ALA A 33 23.76 9.33 -54.13
N LEU A 34 25.00 9.70 -53.79
CA LEU A 34 25.94 8.77 -53.19
C LEU A 34 25.54 8.51 -51.73
N VAL A 35 25.16 7.27 -51.43
CA VAL A 35 24.79 6.81 -50.09
C VAL A 35 25.77 5.75 -49.60
N GLN A 36 26.06 5.76 -48.30
CA GLN A 36 26.80 4.70 -47.63
C GLN A 36 25.83 3.88 -46.78
N THR A 37 25.90 2.57 -46.90
CA THR A 37 25.10 1.62 -46.10
C THR A 37 26.03 0.84 -45.17
N ALA A 38 25.52 0.48 -43.99
CA ALA A 38 26.23 -0.36 -43.02
C ALA A 38 25.42 -1.64 -42.75
N PRO A 39 26.07 -2.80 -42.60
CA PRO A 39 25.37 -4.06 -42.30
C PRO A 39 24.81 -4.04 -40.88
N LEU A 40 23.56 -4.51 -40.72
CA LEU A 40 22.94 -4.65 -39.40
C LEU A 40 23.65 -5.75 -38.60
N GLN A 41 24.28 -5.37 -37.48
CA GLN A 41 24.90 -6.29 -36.54
C GLN A 41 23.96 -6.54 -35.35
N ARG A 42 23.83 -7.81 -34.93
CA ARG A 42 23.05 -8.19 -33.75
C ARG A 42 23.96 -8.15 -32.52
N GLY A 43 23.55 -7.38 -31.51
CA GLY A 43 24.15 -7.37 -30.17
C GLY A 43 23.06 -7.22 -29.10
N GLU A 44 23.40 -7.47 -27.85
CA GLU A 44 22.50 -7.20 -26.72
C GLU A 44 22.51 -5.72 -26.35
N LEU A 45 21.32 -5.12 -26.23
CA LEU A 45 21.15 -3.75 -25.74
C LEU A 45 20.69 -3.77 -24.28
N LEU A 46 21.64 -3.61 -23.36
CA LEU A 46 21.37 -3.49 -21.93
C LEU A 46 20.68 -2.15 -21.62
N HIS A 47 19.35 -2.17 -21.52
CA HIS A 47 18.56 -1.00 -21.15
C HIS A 47 18.48 -0.87 -19.62
N THR A 48 19.17 0.13 -19.07
CA THR A 48 19.08 0.46 -17.65
C THR A 48 17.87 1.34 -17.37
N LEU A 49 16.81 0.76 -16.79
CA LEU A 49 15.64 1.51 -16.33
C LEU A 49 15.89 2.06 -14.91
N ARG A 50 15.83 3.38 -14.76
CA ARG A 50 15.81 4.04 -13.44
C ARG A 50 14.36 4.27 -13.01
N ALA A 51 13.94 3.58 -11.96
CA ALA A 51 12.67 3.82 -11.28
C ALA A 51 12.88 4.58 -9.98
N TYR A 52 11.95 5.47 -9.65
CA TYR A 52 11.85 6.11 -8.34
C TYR A 52 10.70 5.46 -7.57
N ALA A 53 10.94 5.13 -6.31
CA ALA A 53 9.95 4.54 -5.41
C ALA A 53 10.03 5.21 -4.04
N VAL A 54 8.91 5.17 -3.30
CA VAL A 54 8.83 5.64 -1.91
C VAL A 54 8.74 4.42 -1.01
N VAL A 55 9.53 4.41 0.07
CA VAL A 55 9.41 3.37 1.11
C VAL A 55 8.12 3.62 1.89
N GLN A 56 7.16 2.71 1.79
CA GLN A 56 5.93 2.73 2.57
C GLN A 56 5.98 1.69 3.69
N VAL A 57 5.59 2.09 4.89
CA VAL A 57 5.31 1.16 5.99
C VAL A 57 3.98 0.46 5.69
N PRO A 58 3.91 -0.89 5.67
CA PRO A 58 2.66 -1.60 5.45
C PRO A 58 1.62 -1.22 6.50
N ALA A 59 0.35 -1.04 6.11
CA ALA A 59 -0.72 -0.72 7.06
C ALA A 59 -0.86 -1.77 8.19
N SER A 60 -0.49 -3.02 7.92
CA SER A 60 -0.43 -4.12 8.90
C SER A 60 0.65 -3.95 9.99
N GLN A 61 1.59 -3.02 9.83
CA GLN A 61 2.64 -2.68 10.81
C GLN A 61 2.33 -1.37 11.57
N THR A 62 1.25 -0.67 11.21
CA THR A 62 0.81 0.56 11.89
C THR A 62 -0.45 0.27 12.70
N GLN A 63 -0.34 0.27 14.02
CA GLN A 63 -1.48 0.00 14.91
C GLN A 63 -1.89 1.25 15.68
N ALA A 64 -3.09 1.75 15.43
CA ALA A 64 -3.73 2.75 16.28
C ALA A 64 -4.29 2.08 17.54
N LEU A 65 -4.05 2.67 18.71
CA LEU A 65 -4.58 2.21 19.99
C LEU A 65 -5.78 3.08 20.36
N THR A 66 -6.98 2.52 20.17
CA THR A 66 -8.26 3.19 20.45
C THR A 66 -8.98 2.49 21.59
N PHE A 67 -9.59 3.25 22.49
CA PHE A 67 -10.32 2.74 23.66
C PHE A 67 -11.82 2.95 23.47
N GLN A 68 -12.63 1.96 23.87
CA GLN A 68 -14.10 1.98 23.71
C GLN A 68 -14.81 2.86 24.74
N HIS A 69 -14.12 3.21 25.83
CA HIS A 69 -14.66 4.00 26.95
C HIS A 69 -13.72 5.16 27.27
N ALA A 70 -14.25 6.17 27.96
CA ALA A 70 -13.45 7.30 28.43
C ALA A 70 -12.36 6.83 29.41
N MET A 71 -11.11 7.06 29.06
CA MET A 71 -9.95 6.61 29.83
C MET A 71 -9.05 7.81 30.12
N GLN A 72 -8.64 7.96 31.38
CA GLN A 72 -7.70 8.99 31.79
C GLN A 72 -6.26 8.46 31.66
N VAL A 73 -5.43 9.16 30.90
CA VAL A 73 -3.98 8.87 30.82
C VAL A 73 -3.35 9.25 32.15
N GLN A 74 -2.80 8.28 32.88
CA GLN A 74 -2.16 8.51 34.17
C GLN A 74 -0.66 8.77 34.01
N THR A 75 0.02 7.95 33.22
CA THR A 75 1.43 8.14 32.84
C THR A 75 1.67 7.64 31.42
N VAL A 76 2.63 8.26 30.72
CA VAL A 76 3.19 7.73 29.47
C VAL A 76 4.64 7.32 29.76
N ALA A 77 4.97 6.06 29.47
CA ALA A 77 6.25 5.44 29.82
C ALA A 77 7.26 5.45 28.66
N VAL A 78 6.91 6.06 27.53
CA VAL A 78 7.72 6.12 26.30
C VAL A 78 7.72 7.51 25.69
N HIS A 79 8.77 7.84 24.94
CA HIS A 79 8.88 9.08 24.19
C HIS A 79 8.57 8.87 22.69
N ALA A 80 8.17 9.94 22.00
CA ALA A 80 7.95 9.90 20.56
C ALA A 80 9.24 9.51 19.82
N GLY A 81 9.14 8.55 18.88
CA GLY A 81 10.29 8.00 18.16
C GLY A 81 11.12 6.95 18.90
N GLN A 82 10.78 6.61 20.15
CA GLN A 82 11.45 5.55 20.90
C GLN A 82 11.12 4.16 20.31
N ALA A 83 12.15 3.34 20.09
CA ALA A 83 11.96 1.94 19.70
C ALA A 83 11.39 1.13 20.88
N VAL A 84 10.30 0.39 20.63
CA VAL A 84 9.57 -0.41 21.63
C VAL A 84 9.42 -1.85 21.19
N ARG A 85 9.29 -2.77 22.14
CA ARG A 85 9.06 -4.21 21.89
C ARG A 85 7.59 -4.57 22.10
N LYS A 86 7.11 -5.63 21.43
CA LYS A 86 5.76 -6.17 21.64
C LYS A 86 5.55 -6.54 23.11
N GLY A 87 4.50 -6.02 23.74
CA GLY A 87 4.18 -6.22 25.15
C GLY A 87 4.90 -5.29 26.14
N GLN A 88 5.72 -4.35 25.66
CA GLN A 88 6.30 -3.30 26.51
C GLN A 88 5.22 -2.31 26.97
N LEU A 89 5.31 -1.86 28.22
CA LEU A 89 4.43 -0.82 28.76
C LEU A 89 4.65 0.51 28.01
N LEU A 90 3.58 1.02 27.38
CA LEU A 90 3.61 2.30 26.66
C LEU A 90 3.00 3.43 27.49
N ALA A 91 1.86 3.18 28.15
CA ALA A 91 1.18 4.13 29.02
C ALA A 91 0.35 3.38 30.07
N THR A 92 0.17 4.00 31.23
CA THR A 92 -0.78 3.55 32.25
C THR A 92 -2.05 4.38 32.11
N LEU A 93 -3.19 3.70 31.96
CA LEU A 93 -4.50 4.30 31.77
C LEU A 93 -5.39 3.89 32.95
N ARG A 94 -6.24 4.78 33.41
CA ARG A 94 -7.31 4.47 34.36
C ARG A 94 -8.66 4.66 33.68
N GLY A 95 -9.59 3.74 33.93
CA GLY A 95 -11.00 3.97 33.64
C GLY A 95 -11.49 5.20 34.39
N ASP A 96 -12.48 5.88 33.84
CA ASP A 96 -13.10 7.03 34.47
C ASP A 96 -13.75 6.66 35.82
N ALA A 97 -13.86 7.65 36.71
CA ALA A 97 -14.45 7.46 38.02
C ALA A 97 -15.93 7.01 37.92
N SER A 98 -16.66 7.50 36.92
CA SER A 98 -18.06 7.12 36.65
C SER A 98 -18.21 5.64 36.28
N SER A 99 -17.41 5.10 35.36
CA SER A 99 -17.39 3.66 35.03
C SER A 99 -17.02 2.80 36.23
N THR A 100 -15.99 3.21 36.99
CA THR A 100 -15.58 2.48 38.21
C THR A 100 -16.69 2.43 39.26
N LEU A 101 -17.42 3.55 39.44
CA LEU A 101 -18.57 3.62 40.34
C LEU A 101 -19.76 2.79 39.81
N ALA A 102 -20.09 2.89 38.52
CA ALA A 102 -21.18 2.15 37.90
C ALA A 102 -20.97 0.62 38.00
N TYR A 103 -19.74 0.15 37.75
CA TYR A 103 -19.38 -1.26 37.94
C TYR A 103 -19.59 -1.71 39.39
N THR A 104 -19.12 -0.92 40.36
CA THR A 104 -19.27 -1.20 41.80
C THR A 104 -20.75 -1.21 42.23
N GLN A 105 -21.56 -0.30 41.68
CA GLN A 105 -23.01 -0.26 41.91
C GLN A 105 -23.71 -1.49 41.33
N ALA A 106 -23.41 -1.89 40.09
CA ALA A 106 -23.96 -3.09 39.47
C ALA A 106 -23.58 -4.36 40.24
N GLN A 107 -22.34 -4.45 40.74
CA GLN A 107 -21.90 -5.58 41.57
C GLN A 107 -22.64 -5.64 42.92
N THR A 108 -22.93 -4.47 43.50
CA THR A 108 -23.75 -4.36 44.72
C THR A 108 -25.20 -4.76 44.44
N ALA A 109 -25.78 -4.34 43.31
CA ALA A 109 -27.13 -4.69 42.89
C ALA A 109 -27.30 -6.20 42.66
N VAL A 110 -26.33 -6.87 42.03
CA VAL A 110 -26.32 -8.35 41.90
C VAL A 110 -26.28 -9.02 43.27
N SER A 111 -25.43 -8.54 44.18
CA SER A 111 -25.30 -9.09 45.53
C SER A 111 -26.60 -8.94 46.34
N PHE A 112 -27.27 -7.79 46.22
CA PHE A 112 -28.58 -7.54 46.83
C PHE A 112 -29.68 -8.44 46.24
N ALA A 113 -29.77 -8.53 44.91
CA ALA A 113 -30.77 -9.36 44.24
C ALA A 113 -30.59 -10.85 44.52
N GLN A 114 -29.35 -11.32 44.73
CA GLN A 114 -29.06 -12.68 45.16
C GLN A 114 -29.61 -12.94 46.57
N GLY A 115 -29.28 -12.07 47.53
CA GLY A 115 -29.80 -12.17 48.90
C GLY A 115 -31.34 -12.10 48.97
N GLU A 116 -31.97 -11.32 48.10
CA GLU A 116 -33.43 -11.25 48.01
C GLU A 116 -34.05 -12.53 47.42
N LEU A 117 -33.42 -13.15 46.42
CA LEU A 117 -33.83 -14.46 45.91
C LEU A 117 -33.71 -15.56 46.98
N ASP A 118 -32.61 -15.55 47.75
CA ASP A 118 -32.39 -16.51 48.83
C ASP A 118 -33.43 -16.32 49.94
N ARG A 119 -33.73 -15.06 50.31
CA ARG A 119 -34.78 -14.70 51.28
C ARG A 119 -36.17 -15.13 50.82
N MET A 120 -36.54 -14.86 49.57
CA MET A 120 -37.82 -15.29 49.00
C MET A 120 -37.93 -16.82 48.95
N THR A 121 -36.84 -17.51 48.62
CA THR A 121 -36.80 -18.98 48.58
C THR A 121 -36.98 -19.58 49.97
N ALA A 122 -36.34 -19.01 51.00
CA ALA A 122 -36.51 -19.42 52.40
C ALA A 122 -37.94 -19.17 52.90
N LEU A 123 -38.54 -18.01 52.62
CA LEU A 123 -39.93 -17.71 52.97
C LEU A 123 -40.91 -18.64 52.25
N LYS A 124 -40.69 -18.96 50.97
CA LYS A 124 -41.50 -19.94 50.23
C LYS A 124 -41.41 -21.34 50.86
N ALA A 125 -40.23 -21.77 51.31
CA ALA A 125 -40.08 -23.05 52.01
C ALA A 125 -40.89 -23.11 53.31
N GLN A 126 -41.11 -21.96 53.96
CA GLN A 126 -41.97 -21.80 55.14
C GLN A 126 -43.44 -21.51 54.78
N GLN A 127 -43.82 -21.56 53.50
CA GLN A 127 -45.15 -21.20 52.97
C GLN A 127 -45.56 -19.73 53.22
N LEU A 128 -44.60 -18.86 53.55
CA LEU A 128 -44.79 -17.42 53.81
C LEU A 128 -44.62 -16.54 52.55
N ALA A 129 -44.22 -17.13 51.42
CA ALA A 129 -44.13 -16.45 50.12
C ALA A 129 -44.67 -17.33 48.99
N THR A 130 -45.20 -16.67 47.96
CA THR A 130 -45.79 -17.30 46.77
C THR A 130 -44.73 -17.63 45.71
N GLN A 131 -45.04 -18.55 44.80
CA GLN A 131 -44.16 -18.88 43.68
C GLN A 131 -43.86 -17.65 42.80
N ALA A 132 -44.86 -16.79 42.55
CA ALA A 132 -44.70 -15.58 41.76
C ALA A 132 -43.68 -14.59 42.36
N GLN A 133 -43.58 -14.50 43.69
CA GLN A 133 -42.60 -13.66 44.37
C GLN A 133 -41.17 -14.19 44.21
N VAL A 134 -40.98 -15.51 44.29
CA VAL A 134 -39.67 -16.14 44.02
C VAL A 134 -39.24 -15.95 42.56
N ASP A 135 -40.17 -16.08 41.62
CA ASP A 135 -39.87 -15.89 40.19
C ASP A 135 -39.61 -14.43 39.83
N ALA A 136 -40.26 -13.47 40.52
CA ALA A 136 -39.94 -12.05 40.42
C ALA A 136 -38.53 -11.73 40.95
N ALA A 137 -38.15 -12.27 42.12
CA ALA A 137 -36.79 -12.10 42.66
C ALA A 137 -35.73 -12.73 41.74
N ARG A 138 -36.01 -13.89 41.11
CA ARG A 138 -35.10 -14.51 40.13
C ARG A 138 -34.93 -13.65 38.88
N ARG A 139 -36.01 -13.01 38.39
CA ARG A 139 -35.92 -12.06 37.26
C ARG A 139 -35.06 -10.86 37.63
N ALA A 140 -35.29 -10.24 38.79
CA ALA A 140 -34.48 -9.12 39.28
C ALA A 140 -32.97 -9.45 39.38
N LEU A 141 -32.62 -10.68 39.80
CA LEU A 141 -31.24 -11.17 39.78
C LEU A 141 -30.66 -11.27 38.37
N LEU A 142 -31.43 -11.80 37.41
CA LEU A 142 -30.99 -11.90 36.01
C LEU A 142 -30.81 -10.51 35.37
N ASP A 143 -31.71 -9.58 35.67
CA ASP A 143 -31.64 -8.19 35.18
C ASP A 143 -30.40 -7.47 35.76
N ALA A 144 -30.13 -7.61 37.06
CA ALA A 144 -28.91 -7.09 37.68
C ALA A 144 -27.62 -7.73 37.11
N GLN A 145 -27.64 -9.04 36.82
CA GLN A 145 -26.53 -9.72 36.17
C GLN A 145 -26.31 -9.30 34.71
N ALA A 146 -27.37 -8.88 34.01
CA ALA A 146 -27.24 -8.28 32.68
C ALA A 146 -26.57 -6.90 32.77
N GLN A 147 -27.00 -6.05 33.72
CA GLN A 147 -26.42 -4.72 33.96
C GLN A 147 -24.93 -4.76 34.40
N LEU A 148 -24.48 -5.82 35.07
CA LEU A 148 -23.06 -5.97 35.44
C LEU A 148 -22.16 -6.37 34.24
N ARG A 149 -22.74 -6.86 33.14
CA ARG A 149 -22.00 -7.33 31.95
C ARG A 149 -21.98 -6.33 30.79
N SER A 150 -22.75 -5.24 30.89
CA SER A 150 -22.85 -4.15 29.91
C SER A 150 -21.90 -3.01 30.22
#